data_AF-A0A3P1VLM3-F1
#
_entry.id   AF-A0A3P1VLM3-F1
#
_cell.length_a   1.000
_cell.length_b   1.000
_cell.length_c   1.000
_cell.angle_alpha   90.00
_cell.angle_beta   90.00
_cell.angle_gamma   90.00
#
_symmetry.space_group_name_H-M   'P 1'
#
loop_
_entity.id
_entity.type
_entity.pdbx_description
1 polymer ?
#
loop_
_entity_poly.entity_id
_entity_poly.type
_entity_poly.pdbx_seq_one_letter_code
_entity_poly.pdbx_strand_id
1 'polypeptide(L)'
;PGEVVPGGFTYENNAEVVGDELYLRDANGNRIPGRSVSVGDKITVLDVSYSRQLVLVQYPAGNVVRQGYVTNATNLIRYFNQSMWHNGSTPEEVLDENGGHLGSLDPYESATPLYKKNGMTHVVYNTSKGPNTKSGYVKYEGSAATRVDIPR
;
A
#
# COMPACT_ATOMS: atom_id res chain seq x y z
N PRO A 1 9.13 9.38 -13.22
CA PRO A 1 7.74 8.95 -12.90
C PRO A 1 6.90 8.72 -14.17
N GLY A 2 6.15 7.63 -14.21
CA GLY A 2 5.47 7.12 -15.40
C GLY A 2 6.37 6.30 -16.32
N GLU A 3 7.47 5.74 -15.80
CA GLU A 3 8.37 4.88 -16.56
C GLU A 3 7.78 3.49 -16.72
N VAL A 4 8.16 2.81 -17.80
CA VAL A 4 7.77 1.42 -18.05
C VAL A 4 8.49 0.53 -17.04
N VAL A 5 7.76 -0.39 -16.42
CA VAL A 5 8.34 -1.41 -15.53
C VAL A 5 8.68 -2.63 -16.39
N PRO A 6 9.97 -2.97 -16.58
CA PRO A 6 10.35 -4.16 -17.35
C PRO A 6 9.79 -5.43 -16.68
N GLY A 7 9.18 -6.31 -17.47
CA GLY A 7 8.60 -7.55 -16.96
C GLY A 7 7.20 -7.44 -16.36
N GLY A 8 6.59 -6.25 -16.36
CA GLY A 8 5.23 -6.04 -15.86
C GLY A 8 5.20 -5.61 -14.39
N PHE A 9 4.15 -6.01 -13.65
CA PHE A 9 4.05 -5.70 -12.23
C PHE A 9 5.14 -6.45 -11.44
N THR A 10 5.75 -5.78 -10.47
CA THR A 10 6.78 -6.36 -9.60
C THR A 10 6.19 -7.32 -8.56
N TYR A 11 4.97 -7.04 -8.11
CA TYR A 11 4.20 -7.89 -7.21
C TYR A 11 2.77 -8.00 -7.72
N GLU A 12 2.02 -8.99 -7.21
CA GLU A 12 0.58 -9.10 -7.47
C GLU A 12 -0.14 -7.79 -7.15
N ASN A 13 -1.22 -7.52 -7.89
CA ASN A 13 -2.02 -6.34 -7.62
C ASN A 13 -2.67 -6.48 -6.24
N ASN A 14 -2.59 -5.42 -5.44
CA ASN A 14 -3.06 -5.39 -4.06
C ASN A 14 -4.16 -4.35 -3.81
N ALA A 15 -4.51 -3.57 -4.85
CA ALA A 15 -5.61 -2.63 -4.81
C ALA A 15 -6.26 -2.43 -6.19
N GLU A 16 -7.40 -1.75 -6.20
CA GLU A 16 -8.12 -1.30 -7.39
C GLU A 16 -8.51 0.16 -7.25
N VAL A 17 -8.40 0.91 -8.35
CA VAL A 17 -8.85 2.30 -8.41
C VAL A 17 -10.37 2.33 -8.55
N VAL A 18 -11.05 3.07 -7.68
CA VAL A 18 -12.52 3.14 -7.61
C VAL A 18 -13.00 4.59 -7.50
N GLY A 19 -14.24 4.83 -7.92
CA GLY A 19 -14.91 6.13 -7.76
C GLY A 19 -14.49 7.19 -8.79
N ASP A 20 -13.19 7.47 -8.91
CA ASP A 20 -12.62 8.45 -9.83
C ASP A 20 -11.17 8.09 -10.22
N GLU A 21 -10.63 8.71 -11.26
CA GLU A 21 -9.26 8.49 -11.72
C GLU A 21 -8.21 9.08 -10.75
N LEU A 22 -7.04 8.45 -10.71
CA LEU A 22 -5.91 8.94 -9.92
C LEU A 22 -4.90 9.65 -10.83
N TYR A 23 -4.71 10.95 -10.63
CA TYR A 23 -3.75 11.72 -11.43
C TYR A 23 -2.30 11.43 -11.03
N LEU A 24 -1.47 11.19 -12.05
CA LEU A 24 -0.04 10.97 -11.88
C LEU A 24 0.66 12.24 -11.39
N ARG A 25 1.64 12.03 -10.52
CA ARG A 25 2.46 13.06 -9.90
C ARG A 25 3.95 12.71 -9.96
N ASP A 26 4.78 13.74 -9.86
CA ASP A 26 6.20 13.57 -9.61
C ASP A 26 6.49 13.27 -8.12
N ALA A 27 7.76 13.04 -7.78
CA ALA A 27 8.19 12.76 -6.41
C ALA A 27 7.97 13.94 -5.44
N ASN A 28 7.74 15.15 -5.96
CA ASN A 28 7.44 16.35 -5.20
C ASN A 28 5.93 16.59 -5.06
N GLY A 29 5.10 15.75 -5.70
CA GLY A 29 3.65 15.85 -5.67
C GLY A 29 3.06 16.76 -6.76
N ASN A 30 3.85 17.29 -7.68
CA ASN A 30 3.32 18.08 -8.80
C ASN A 30 2.61 17.16 -9.78
N ARG A 31 1.42 17.57 -10.24
CA ARG A 31 0.65 16.81 -11.24
C ARG A 31 1.41 16.76 -12.57
N ILE A 32 1.47 15.58 -13.17
CA ILE A 32 1.98 15.37 -14.52
C ILE A 32 0.79 15.41 -15.48
N PRO A 33 0.66 16.45 -16.34
CA PRO A 33 -0.49 16.60 -17.22
C PRO A 33 -0.71 15.41 -18.16
N GLY A 34 -1.98 15.08 -18.42
CA GLY A 34 -2.38 14.04 -19.38
C GLY A 34 -2.05 12.61 -18.95
N ARG A 35 -1.75 12.37 -17.67
CA ARG A 35 -1.47 11.03 -17.14
C ARG A 35 -2.31 10.75 -15.89
N SER A 36 -3.01 9.63 -15.91
CA SER A 36 -3.84 9.15 -14.81
C SER A 36 -3.87 7.62 -14.79
N VAL A 37 -4.36 7.08 -13.68
CA VAL A 37 -4.76 5.68 -13.52
C VAL A 37 -6.29 5.64 -13.53
N SER A 38 -6.86 4.78 -14.36
CA SER A 38 -8.30 4.78 -14.63
C SER A 38 -9.08 4.04 -13.56
N VAL A 39 -10.36 4.39 -13.40
CA VAL A 39 -11.28 3.60 -12.56
C VAL A 39 -11.37 2.17 -13.09
N GLY A 40 -11.29 1.19 -12.18
CA GLY A 40 -11.29 -0.25 -12.48
C GLY A 40 -9.88 -0.83 -12.72
N ASP A 41 -8.84 0.00 -12.81
CA ASP A 41 -7.48 -0.49 -12.92
C ASP A 41 -7.08 -1.21 -11.63
N LYS A 42 -6.61 -2.45 -11.79
CA LYS A 42 -5.91 -3.18 -10.73
C LYS A 42 -4.47 -2.69 -10.66
N ILE A 43 -4.06 -2.26 -9.48
CA ILE A 43 -2.75 -1.64 -9.25
C ILE A 43 -1.97 -2.39 -8.20
N THR A 44 -0.65 -2.20 -8.23
CA THR A 44 0.24 -2.63 -7.15
C THR A 44 0.71 -1.39 -6.42
N VAL A 45 0.20 -1.16 -5.21
CA VAL A 45 0.70 -0.15 -4.28
C VAL A 45 2.03 -0.63 -3.72
N LEU A 46 3.06 0.19 -3.88
CA LEU A 46 4.43 -0.08 -3.46
C LEU A 46 4.83 0.67 -2.20
N ASP A 47 4.41 1.92 -2.05
CA ASP A 47 4.73 2.76 -0.90
C ASP A 47 3.66 3.82 -0.68
N VAL A 48 3.41 4.18 0.57
CA VAL A 48 2.57 5.28 1.02
C VAL A 48 3.41 6.19 1.91
N SER A 49 3.85 7.31 1.33
CA SER A 49 4.69 8.28 2.01
C SER A 49 3.88 9.09 3.03
N TYR A 50 4.21 8.94 4.31
CA TYR A 50 3.56 9.71 5.38
C TYR A 50 3.71 11.22 5.24
N SER A 51 4.92 11.70 4.92
CA SER A 51 5.21 13.13 4.85
C SER A 51 4.49 13.80 3.68
N ARG A 52 4.56 13.19 2.49
CA ARG A 52 4.02 13.77 1.25
C ARG A 52 2.57 13.37 0.95
N GLN A 53 2.05 12.34 1.60
CA GLN A 53 0.75 11.72 1.26
C GLN A 53 0.66 11.39 -0.25
N LEU A 54 1.75 10.80 -0.74
CA LEU A 54 1.85 10.25 -2.08
C LEU A 54 1.92 8.73 -2.00
N VAL A 55 1.29 8.07 -2.96
CA VAL A 55 1.33 6.62 -3.10
C VAL A 55 2.14 6.31 -4.35
N LEU A 56 3.19 5.50 -4.21
CA LEU A 56 3.89 4.91 -5.35
C LEU A 56 3.09 3.70 -5.83
N VAL A 57 2.65 3.73 -7.08
CA VAL A 57 1.83 2.67 -7.67
C VAL A 57 2.44 2.19 -8.97
N GLN A 58 2.26 0.90 -9.25
CA GLN A 58 2.35 0.34 -10.60
C GLN A 58 0.93 0.13 -11.13
N TYR A 59 0.72 0.44 -12.41
CA TYR A 59 -0.59 0.46 -13.04
C TYR A 59 -0.52 0.06 -14.52
N PRO A 60 -1.60 -0.49 -15.09
CA PRO A 60 -1.64 -0.83 -16.51
C PRO A 60 -1.71 0.44 -17.37
N ALA A 61 -1.01 0.44 -18.51
CA ALA A 61 -0.99 1.53 -19.48
C ALA A 61 -0.94 0.95 -20.89
N GLY A 62 -2.10 0.55 -21.42
CA GLY A 62 -2.18 -0.23 -22.65
C GLY A 62 -1.55 -1.61 -22.45
N ASN A 63 -0.58 -1.98 -23.28
CA ASN A 63 0.10 -3.27 -23.22
C ASN A 63 1.33 -3.30 -22.29
N VAL A 64 1.57 -2.22 -21.55
CA VAL A 64 2.72 -2.12 -20.64
C VAL A 64 2.25 -1.79 -19.22
N VAL A 65 3.10 -2.07 -18.25
CA VAL A 65 2.95 -1.59 -16.87
C VAL A 65 3.84 -0.37 -16.69
N ARG A 66 3.33 0.65 -16.01
CA ARG A 66 4.09 1.85 -15.63
C ARG A 66 4.06 2.06 -14.13
N GLN A 67 5.03 2.80 -13.63
CA GLN A 67 5.13 3.17 -12.22
C GLN A 67 5.12 4.68 -12.03
N GLY A 68 4.38 5.20 -11.04
CA GLY A 68 4.43 6.62 -10.69
C GLY A 68 3.73 6.94 -9.38
N TYR A 69 3.80 8.21 -8.98
CA TYR A 69 3.13 8.67 -7.76
C TYR A 69 1.71 9.13 -8.05
N VAL A 70 0.81 8.96 -7.10
CA VAL A 70 -0.54 9.55 -7.06
C VAL A 70 -0.79 10.15 -5.68
N THR A 71 -1.81 10.99 -5.53
CA THR A 71 -2.25 11.40 -4.18
C THR A 71 -2.73 10.18 -3.41
N ASN A 72 -2.46 10.12 -2.09
CA ASN A 72 -3.10 9.14 -1.20
C ASN A 72 -4.59 9.47 -0.97
N ALA A 73 -5.38 9.31 -2.03
CA ALA A 73 -6.83 9.42 -1.98
C ALA A 73 -7.41 8.08 -1.50
N THR A 74 -7.47 7.91 -0.18
CA THR A 74 -7.82 6.64 0.48
C THR A 74 -9.22 6.13 0.14
N ASN A 75 -10.12 7.01 -0.30
CA ASN A 75 -11.45 6.68 -0.80
C ASN A 75 -11.46 6.19 -2.26
N LEU A 76 -10.38 6.40 -3.01
CA LEU A 76 -10.24 6.02 -4.42
C LEU A 76 -9.33 4.79 -4.61
N ILE A 77 -8.63 4.36 -3.56
CA ILE A 77 -7.76 3.18 -3.57
C ILE A 77 -8.39 2.10 -2.69
N ARG A 78 -9.05 1.12 -3.31
CA ARG A 78 -9.65 -0.02 -2.59
C ARG A 78 -8.66 -1.17 -2.51
N TYR A 79 -8.10 -1.42 -1.33
CA TYR A 79 -7.21 -2.56 -1.08
C TYR A 79 -7.99 -3.88 -1.07
N PHE A 80 -7.39 -4.94 -1.63
CA PHE A 80 -8.03 -6.26 -1.69
C PHE A 80 -8.07 -6.96 -0.33
N ASN A 81 -7.01 -6.79 0.47
CA ASN A 81 -6.85 -7.42 1.78
C ASN A 81 -6.93 -6.38 2.92
N GLN A 82 -7.83 -5.40 2.79
CA GLN A 82 -7.97 -4.31 3.75
C GLN A 82 -8.06 -4.84 5.19
N SER A 83 -7.14 -4.39 6.05
CA SER A 83 -7.09 -4.72 7.49
C SER A 83 -6.95 -6.21 7.82
N MET A 84 -6.44 -7.04 6.90
CA MET A 84 -6.32 -8.50 7.11
C MET A 84 -5.03 -8.95 7.80
N TRP A 85 -4.05 -8.07 7.99
CA TRP A 85 -2.86 -8.37 8.78
C TRP A 85 -3.10 -7.91 10.22
N HIS A 86 -2.87 -8.78 11.20
CA HIS A 86 -3.03 -8.46 12.62
C HIS A 86 -1.73 -8.64 13.39
N ASN A 87 -1.34 -7.60 14.11
CA ASN A 87 -0.19 -7.66 14.99
C ASN A 87 -0.39 -8.66 16.14
N GLY A 88 0.72 -9.15 16.69
CA GLY A 88 0.73 -9.97 17.89
C GLY A 88 0.50 -9.14 19.17
N SER A 89 0.83 -9.75 20.30
CA SER A 89 0.62 -9.17 21.64
C SER A 89 1.69 -8.15 22.07
N THR A 90 2.65 -7.84 21.21
CA THR A 90 3.73 -6.87 21.48
C THR A 90 3.76 -5.82 20.37
N PRO A 91 4.29 -4.61 20.64
CA PRO A 91 4.51 -3.64 19.59
C PRO A 91 5.38 -4.24 18.47
N GLU A 92 5.02 -3.99 17.22
CA GLU A 92 5.80 -4.42 16.05
C GLU A 92 6.48 -3.22 15.42
N GLU A 93 7.77 -3.33 15.19
CA GLU A 93 8.53 -2.28 14.52
C GLU A 93 8.23 -2.26 13.02
N VAL A 94 8.02 -1.06 12.48
CA VAL A 94 7.86 -0.82 11.05
C VAL A 94 9.15 -0.23 10.51
N LEU A 95 9.70 -0.88 9.49
CA LEU A 95 11.01 -0.59 8.91
C LEU A 95 10.91 -0.03 7.49
N ASP A 96 11.91 0.75 7.08
CA ASP A 96 12.13 1.10 5.67
C ASP A 96 12.80 -0.06 4.91
N GLU A 97 13.02 0.15 3.61
CA GLU A 97 13.64 -0.85 2.73
C GLU A 97 15.08 -1.23 3.10
N ASN A 98 15.77 -0.40 3.88
CA ASN A 98 17.13 -0.61 4.35
C ASN A 98 17.17 -1.14 5.80
N GLY A 99 16.00 -1.40 6.41
CA GLY A 99 15.90 -1.84 7.80
C GLY A 99 15.99 -0.70 8.82
N GLY A 100 15.89 0.56 8.40
CA GLY A 100 15.82 1.72 9.28
C GLY A 100 14.44 1.87 9.92
N HIS A 101 14.39 2.40 11.14
CA HIS A 101 13.14 2.62 11.87
C HIS A 101 12.24 3.65 11.16
N LEU A 102 11.02 3.25 10.81
CA LEU A 102 9.97 4.16 10.31
C LEU A 102 8.88 4.42 11.34
N GLY A 103 8.56 3.47 12.21
CA GLY A 103 7.54 3.62 13.25
C GLY A 103 7.23 2.30 13.94
N SER A 104 6.05 2.21 14.55
CA SER A 104 5.57 0.98 15.18
C SER A 104 4.08 0.79 14.96
N LEU A 105 3.63 -0.45 15.11
CA LEU A 105 2.24 -0.86 15.26
C LEU A 105 2.00 -1.31 16.69
N ASP A 106 0.88 -0.93 17.26
CA ASP A 106 0.52 -1.30 18.62
C ASP A 106 0.16 -2.80 18.71
N PRO A 107 0.22 -3.40 19.92
CA PRO A 107 -0.29 -4.75 20.13
C PRO A 107 -1.72 -4.91 19.60
N TYR A 108 -1.98 -6.00 18.88
CA TYR A 108 -3.28 -6.34 18.27
C TYR A 108 -3.80 -5.35 17.22
N GLU A 109 -3.00 -4.37 16.80
CA GLU A 109 -3.37 -3.46 15.72
C GLU A 109 -3.52 -4.21 14.38
N SER A 110 -4.50 -3.82 13.57
CA SER A 110 -4.67 -4.34 12.22
C SER A 110 -4.05 -3.40 11.17
N ALA A 111 -3.41 -3.97 10.16
CA ALA A 111 -2.91 -3.27 8.98
C ALA A 111 -3.32 -4.00 7.70
N THR A 112 -3.09 -3.37 6.56
CA THR A 112 -3.37 -3.95 5.25
C THR A 112 -2.08 -4.48 4.63
N PRO A 113 -1.93 -5.81 4.40
CA PRO A 113 -0.76 -6.36 3.75
C PRO A 113 -0.76 -6.02 2.25
N LEU A 114 0.41 -5.63 1.74
CA LEU A 114 0.62 -5.24 0.34
C LEU A 114 1.35 -6.32 -0.46
N TYR A 115 2.52 -6.75 0.00
CA TYR A 115 3.36 -7.77 -0.62
C TYR A 115 4.45 -8.23 0.37
N LYS A 116 5.20 -9.28 0.01
CA LYS A 116 6.34 -9.76 0.80
C LYS A 116 7.66 -9.53 0.06
N LYS A 117 8.71 -9.18 0.81
CA LYS A 117 10.08 -9.04 0.30
C LYS A 117 11.06 -9.41 1.40
N ASN A 118 12.06 -10.24 1.09
CA ASN A 118 13.11 -10.64 2.02
C ASN A 118 12.59 -11.22 3.35
N GLY A 119 11.50 -12.00 3.31
CA GLY A 119 10.90 -12.60 4.52
C GLY A 119 10.19 -11.60 5.43
N MET A 120 9.92 -10.39 4.96
CA MET A 120 9.13 -9.38 5.67
C MET A 120 7.85 -9.07 4.89
N THR A 121 6.80 -8.71 5.62
CA THR A 121 5.53 -8.26 5.04
C THR A 121 5.54 -6.75 4.94
N HIS A 122 5.28 -6.19 3.76
CA HIS A 122 5.02 -4.77 3.61
C HIS A 122 3.56 -4.50 3.93
N VAL A 123 3.29 -3.60 4.87
CA VAL A 123 1.93 -3.23 5.28
C VAL A 123 1.70 -1.73 5.06
N VAL A 124 0.46 -1.35 4.80
CA VAL A 124 -0.04 0.02 4.93
C VAL A 124 -0.95 0.09 6.16
N TYR A 125 -0.79 1.13 6.96
CA TYR A 125 -1.40 1.25 8.28
C TYR A 125 -1.90 2.65 8.56
N ASN A 126 -2.70 2.75 9.62
CA ASN A 126 -3.35 3.99 10.01
C ASN A 126 -2.36 4.87 10.77
N THR A 127 -2.53 6.18 10.68
CA THR A 127 -1.76 7.14 11.49
C THR A 127 -2.69 8.25 11.97
N SER A 128 -2.13 9.26 12.63
CA SER A 128 -2.86 10.49 12.97
C SER A 128 -3.43 11.24 11.76
N LYS A 129 -2.95 10.96 10.54
CA LYS A 129 -3.51 11.51 9.29
C LYS A 129 -4.73 10.73 8.77
N GLY A 130 -5.10 9.63 9.43
CA GLY A 130 -6.24 8.79 9.05
C GLY A 130 -5.82 7.41 8.52
N PRO A 131 -6.77 6.68 7.88
CA PRO A 131 -6.56 5.29 7.51
C PRO A 131 -5.60 5.12 6.33
N ASN A 132 -4.79 4.06 6.35
CA ASN A 132 -3.84 3.72 5.27
C ASN A 132 -2.94 4.91 4.83
N THR A 133 -2.35 5.65 5.78
CA THR A 133 -1.62 6.90 5.51
C THR A 133 -0.10 6.78 5.63
N LYS A 134 0.40 5.59 5.92
CA LYS A 134 1.83 5.26 5.95
C LYS A 134 2.02 3.78 5.67
N SER A 135 3.17 3.41 5.11
CA SER A 135 3.52 2.01 4.89
C SER A 135 4.97 1.72 5.26
N GLY A 136 5.28 0.44 5.48
CA GLY A 136 6.64 -0.06 5.70
C GLY A 136 6.65 -1.57 5.91
N TYR A 137 7.83 -2.11 6.22
CA TYR A 137 8.05 -3.54 6.42
C TYR A 137 7.92 -3.94 7.89
N VAL A 138 7.27 -5.06 8.14
CA VAL A 138 7.19 -5.73 9.44
C VAL A 138 7.78 -7.14 9.33
N LYS A 139 8.41 -7.61 10.41
CA LYS A 139 9.00 -8.95 10.50
C LYS A 139 7.96 -9.98 10.90
N TYR A 140 6.98 -9.57 11.72
CA TYR A 140 5.90 -10.45 12.11
C TYR A 140 4.96 -10.72 10.91
N GLU A 141 4.74 -12.00 10.62
CA GLU A 141 3.94 -12.46 9.48
C GLU A 141 2.44 -12.11 9.59
N GLY A 142 2.01 -11.71 10.80
CA GLY A 142 0.62 -11.43 11.12
C GLY A 142 -0.11 -12.70 11.57
N SER A 143 -1.06 -12.52 12.48
CA SER A 143 -2.01 -13.58 12.83
C SER A 143 -3.24 -13.50 11.91
N ALA A 144 -3.80 -14.64 11.54
CA ALA A 144 -5.13 -14.66 10.94
C ALA A 144 -6.14 -14.21 12.01
N ALA A 145 -7.12 -13.39 11.63
CA ALA A 145 -8.25 -13.08 12.52
C ALA A 145 -8.84 -14.40 13.02
N THR A 146 -8.68 -14.68 14.32
CA THR A 146 -9.23 -15.89 14.92
C THR A 146 -10.74 -15.81 14.74
N ARG A 147 -11.29 -16.63 13.83
CA ARG A 147 -12.74 -16.76 13.69
C ARG A 147 -13.22 -17.44 14.97
N VAL A 148 -13.79 -16.67 15.89
CA VAL A 148 -14.44 -17.23 17.08
C VAL A 148 -15.78 -17.79 16.61
N ASP A 149 -15.80 -19.04 16.20
CA ASP A 149 -17.04 -19.78 16.04
C ASP A 149 -17.61 -20.02 17.45
N ILE A 150 -18.61 -19.22 17.84
CA ILE A 150 -19.37 -19.43 19.07
C ILE A 150 -20.29 -20.63 18.82
N PRO A 151 -20.12 -21.77 19.52
CA PRO A 151 -21.05 -22.89 19.41
C PRO A 151 -22.44 -22.42 19.88
N ARG A 152 -23.48 -22.77 19.10
CA ARG A 152 -24.88 -22.62 19.50
C ARG A 152 -25.24 -23.56 20.64
#